data_AF-A0A0J6RZW2-F1
#
_entry.id   AF-A0A0J6RZW2-F1
#
_cell.length_a   1.000
_cell.length_b   1.000
_cell.length_c   1.000
_cell.angle_alpha   90.00
_cell.angle_beta   90.00
_cell.angle_gamma   90.00
#
_symmetry.space_group_name_H-M   'P 1'
#
loop_
_entity.id
_entity.type
_entity.pdbx_description
1 polymer ?
#
loop_
_entity_poly.entity_id
_entity_poly.type
_entity_poly.pdbx_seq_one_letter_code
_entity_poly.pdbx_strand_id
1 'polypeptide(L)'
;MPLIPARRRPTDATVILALLGVLSALPLIVRFYWPAGGGLDITGHPIGRDFINNWVGPRLAFSGQLATLFDLEAYHAAIGTTFGAPLPFHNWGYPPFTLLLLWPLAQLPYFAALALWTGGLFAA
;
A
#
# COMPACT_ATOMS: atom_id res chain seq x y z
N MET A 1 -58.60 10.44 18.43
CA MET A 1 -57.21 10.83 18.10
C MET A 1 -56.54 9.66 17.41
N PRO A 2 -56.22 9.73 16.11
CA PRO A 2 -55.45 8.67 15.47
C PRO A 2 -53.98 8.81 15.87
N LEU A 3 -53.40 7.74 16.40
CA LEU A 3 -51.97 7.62 16.66
C LEU A 3 -51.25 7.57 15.31
N ILE A 4 -50.51 8.63 14.96
CA ILE A 4 -49.64 8.62 13.77
C ILE A 4 -48.53 7.60 14.04
N PRO A 5 -48.39 6.52 13.24
CA PRO A 5 -47.29 5.59 13.43
C PRO A 5 -45.98 6.31 13.10
N ALA A 6 -45.03 6.28 14.03
CA ALA A 6 -43.70 6.84 13.84
C ALA A 6 -43.05 6.20 12.61
N ARG A 7 -42.78 7.01 11.58
CA ARG A 7 -42.12 6.58 10.35
C ARG A 7 -40.73 6.03 10.72
N ARG A 8 -40.59 4.70 10.78
CA ARG A 8 -39.26 4.07 10.85
C ARG A 8 -38.50 4.54 9.62
N ARG A 9 -37.45 5.34 9.81
CA ARG A 9 -36.56 5.69 8.70
C ARG A 9 -35.97 4.36 8.25
N PRO A 10 -36.21 3.89 7.01
CA PRO A 10 -35.48 2.74 6.52
C PRO A 10 -34.00 3.11 6.65
N THR A 11 -33.24 2.35 7.44
CA THR A 11 -31.80 2.44 7.38
C THR A 11 -31.44 2.25 5.92
N ASP A 12 -30.81 3.28 5.35
CA ASP A 12 -30.48 3.31 3.93
C ASP A 12 -29.72 2.02 3.62
N ALA A 13 -30.25 1.20 2.71
CA ALA A 13 -29.66 -0.09 2.37
C ALA A 13 -28.18 0.07 2.01
N THR A 14 -27.81 1.23 1.48
CA THR A 14 -26.43 1.68 1.24
C THR A 14 -25.56 1.62 2.48
N VAL A 15 -26.03 2.13 3.63
CA VAL A 15 -25.29 2.11 4.91
C VAL A 15 -25.12 0.67 5.40
N ILE A 16 -26.15 -0.15 5.27
CA ILE A 16 -26.08 -1.57 5.67
C ILE A 16 -25.05 -2.31 4.80
N LEU A 17 -25.10 -2.11 3.48
CA LEU A 17 -24.15 -2.74 2.55
C LEU A 17 -22.72 -2.24 2.78
N ALA A 18 -22.51 -0.96 3.06
CA ALA A 18 -21.20 -0.41 3.39
C ALA A 18 -20.63 -1.03 4.69
N LEU A 19 -21.45 -1.13 5.73
CA LEU A 19 -21.06 -1.77 6.99
C LEU A 19 -20.75 -3.25 6.80
N LEU A 20 -21.56 -3.98 6.05
CA LEU A 20 -21.29 -5.38 5.71
C LEU A 20 -19.99 -5.52 4.91
N GLY A 21 -19.72 -4.61 3.97
CA GLY A 21 -18.45 -4.54 3.24
C GLY A 21 -17.26 -4.41 4.18
N VAL A 22 -17.28 -3.41 5.08
CA VAL A 22 -16.22 -3.19 6.07
C VAL A 22 -16.05 -4.39 7.00
N LEU A 23 -17.14 -4.94 7.53
CA LEU A 23 -17.12 -6.09 8.43
C LEU A 23 -16.59 -7.35 7.73
N SER A 24 -16.88 -7.54 6.44
CA SER A 24 -16.37 -8.67 5.66
C SER A 24 -14.87 -8.56 5.35
N ALA A 25 -14.33 -7.34 5.23
CA ALA A 25 -12.91 -7.10 4.98
C ALA A 25 -12.05 -7.18 6.26
N LEU A 26 -12.64 -6.92 7.43
CA LEU A 26 -11.95 -6.90 8.73
C LEU A 26 -11.11 -8.15 9.03
N PRO A 27 -11.63 -9.39 8.86
CA PRO A 27 -10.84 -10.60 9.08
C PRO A 27 -9.64 -10.70 8.14
N LEU A 28 -9.75 -10.23 6.90
CA LEU A 28 -8.64 -10.21 5.95
C LEU A 28 -7.58 -9.18 6.36
N ILE A 29 -8.01 -8.00 6.80
CA ILE A 29 -7.10 -6.97 7.31
C ILE A 29 -6.34 -7.49 8.53
N VAL A 30 -7.03 -8.09 9.50
CA VAL A 30 -6.40 -8.64 10.71
C VAL A 30 -5.47 -9.81 10.38
N ARG A 31 -5.82 -10.65 9.41
CA ARG A 31 -5.05 -11.86 9.05
C ARG A 31 -3.85 -11.59 8.14
N PHE A 32 -3.88 -10.54 7.33
CA PHE A 32 -2.82 -10.27 6.36
C PHE A 32 -2.11 -8.94 6.59
N TYR A 33 -2.78 -7.90 7.10
CA TYR A 33 -2.25 -6.54 7.14
C TYR A 33 -2.01 -5.99 8.55
N TRP A 34 -2.15 -6.81 9.60
CA TRP A 34 -1.91 -6.35 10.97
C TRP A 34 -0.44 -5.95 11.15
N PRO A 35 -0.12 -4.77 11.73
CA PRO A 35 1.27 -4.35 11.95
C PRO A 35 2.01 -5.27 12.93
N ALA A 36 3.19 -5.73 12.55
CA ALA A 36 4.06 -6.59 13.37
C ALA A 36 5.31 -5.86 13.92
N GLY A 37 5.49 -4.59 13.57
CA GLY A 37 6.66 -3.78 13.94
C GLY A 37 7.69 -3.68 12.81
N GLY A 38 8.66 -2.76 12.96
CA GLY A 38 9.69 -2.52 11.93
C GLY A 38 9.15 -2.07 10.56
N GLY A 39 7.89 -1.65 10.50
CA GLY A 39 7.22 -1.30 9.25
C GLY A 39 6.63 -2.47 8.46
N LEU A 40 6.62 -3.67 9.04
CA LEU A 40 6.09 -4.89 8.43
C LEU A 40 4.70 -5.24 8.97
N ASP A 41 3.93 -5.96 8.18
CA ASP A 41 2.74 -6.69 8.64
C ASP A 41 3.09 -8.10 9.15
N ILE A 42 2.11 -8.77 9.75
CA ILE A 42 2.21 -10.13 10.30
C ILE A 42 2.60 -11.22 9.28
N THR A 43 2.61 -10.90 7.99
CA THR A 43 3.09 -11.81 6.94
C THR A 43 4.49 -11.45 6.44
N GLY A 44 5.14 -10.47 7.06
CA GLY A 44 6.49 -10.02 6.74
C GLY A 44 6.57 -9.06 5.55
N HIS A 45 5.44 -8.59 5.00
CA HIS A 45 5.48 -7.59 3.93
C HIS A 45 5.52 -6.17 4.51
N PRO A 46 6.07 -5.18 3.80
CA PRO A 46 5.97 -3.78 4.21
C PRO A 46 4.51 -3.34 4.25
N ILE A 47 4.15 -2.53 5.25
CA ILE A 47 2.91 -1.74 5.17
C ILE A 47 3.02 -0.87 3.92
N GLY A 48 2.08 -1.00 2.98
CA GLY A 48 2.21 -0.47 1.62
C GLY A 48 2.89 -1.45 0.64
N ARG A 49 2.51 -2.73 0.69
CA ARG A 49 3.13 -3.83 -0.10
C ARG A 49 3.40 -3.52 -1.57
N ASP A 50 2.45 -2.93 -2.29
CA ASP A 50 2.68 -2.56 -3.70
C ASP A 50 3.55 -1.31 -3.85
N PHE A 51 3.44 -0.39 -2.88
CA PHE A 51 4.11 0.90 -2.89
C PHE A 51 5.64 0.79 -2.73
N ILE A 52 6.14 -0.23 -2.03
CA ILE A 52 7.59 -0.41 -1.83
C ILE A 52 8.36 -0.45 -3.15
N ASN A 53 7.80 -1.05 -4.20
CA ASN A 53 8.42 -1.07 -5.52
C ASN A 53 8.60 0.36 -6.06
N ASN A 54 7.59 1.21 -5.89
CA ASN A 54 7.60 2.61 -6.35
C ASN A 54 8.58 3.48 -5.56
N TRP A 55 8.92 3.10 -4.33
CA TRP A 55 9.90 3.78 -3.51
C TRP A 55 11.34 3.29 -3.77
N VAL A 56 11.55 1.97 -3.92
CA VAL A 56 12.88 1.37 -4.15
C VAL A 56 13.33 1.49 -5.60
N GLY A 57 12.46 1.24 -6.58
CA GLY A 57 12.83 1.20 -7.99
C GLY A 57 13.55 2.46 -8.48
N PRO A 58 13.02 3.67 -8.27
CA PRO A 58 13.71 4.91 -8.59
C PRO A 58 15.03 5.08 -7.81
N ARG A 59 15.08 4.69 -6.53
CA ARG A 59 16.33 4.75 -5.73
C ARG A 59 17.43 3.89 -6.32
N LEU A 60 17.13 2.66 -6.73
CA LEU A 60 18.08 1.79 -7.42
C LEU A 60 18.46 2.37 -8.79
N ALA A 61 17.48 2.77 -9.60
CA ALA A 61 17.73 3.30 -10.95
C ALA A 61 18.65 4.54 -10.93
N PHE A 62 18.35 5.52 -10.07
CA PHE A 62 19.11 6.78 -10.00
C PHE A 62 20.36 6.70 -9.11
N SER A 63 20.64 5.55 -8.48
CA SER A 63 21.94 5.26 -7.84
C SER A 63 22.88 4.44 -8.73
N GLY A 64 22.57 4.32 -10.03
CA GLY A 64 23.40 3.60 -11.00
C GLY A 64 23.11 2.10 -11.10
N GLN A 65 22.04 1.62 -10.46
CA GLN A 65 21.65 0.21 -10.43
C GLN A 65 20.41 -0.07 -11.28
N LEU A 66 20.24 0.63 -12.42
CA LEU A 66 19.09 0.46 -13.30
C LEU A 66 18.93 -0.99 -13.79
N ALA A 67 20.03 -1.67 -14.11
CA ALA A 67 19.99 -3.06 -14.57
C ALA A 67 19.39 -4.01 -13.50
N THR A 68 19.59 -3.72 -12.21
CA THR A 68 19.05 -4.50 -11.09
C THR A 68 17.52 -4.59 -11.14
N LEU A 69 16.82 -3.60 -11.69
CA LEU A 69 15.36 -3.64 -11.81
C LEU A 69 14.87 -4.77 -12.74
N PHE A 70 15.70 -5.21 -13.68
CA PHE A 70 15.32 -6.20 -14.70
C PHE A 70 15.91 -7.59 -14.42
N ASP A 71 16.59 -7.75 -13.29
CA ASP A 71 17.04 -9.03 -12.76
C ASP A 71 16.19 -9.37 -11.54
N LEU A 72 15.40 -10.45 -11.64
CA LEU A 72 14.44 -10.84 -10.61
C LEU A 72 15.11 -11.15 -9.26
N GLU A 73 16.23 -11.85 -9.28
CA GLU A 73 16.93 -12.27 -8.07
C GLU A 73 17.65 -11.07 -7.44
N ALA A 74 18.34 -10.28 -8.27
CA ALA A 74 19.05 -9.10 -7.80
C ALA A 74 18.09 -8.05 -7.24
N TYR A 75 16.94 -7.82 -7.88
CA TYR A 75 15.93 -6.89 -7.38
C TYR A 75 15.34 -7.36 -6.05
N HIS A 76 14.98 -8.65 -5.96
CA HIS A 76 14.42 -9.23 -4.74
C HIS A 76 15.39 -9.13 -3.55
N ALA A 77 16.69 -9.30 -3.77
CA ALA A 77 17.70 -9.06 -2.74
C ALA A 77 17.80 -7.55 -2.39
N ALA A 78 17.91 -6.69 -3.41
CA ALA A 78 18.15 -5.26 -3.23
C ALA A 78 16.98 -4.53 -2.55
N ILE A 79 15.73 -4.93 -2.79
CA ILE A 79 14.56 -4.30 -2.19
C ILE A 79 14.53 -4.48 -0.68
N GLY A 80 14.89 -5.67 -0.18
CA GLY A 80 14.99 -5.93 1.25
C GLY A 80 16.12 -5.15 1.90
N THR A 81 17.30 -5.10 1.26
CA THR A 81 18.43 -4.29 1.73
C THR A 81 18.07 -2.80 1.80
N THR A 82 17.37 -2.27 0.79
CA THR A 82 16.97 -0.86 0.73
C THR A 82 15.91 -0.52 1.78
N PHE A 83 14.99 -1.44 2.06
CA PHE A 83 13.98 -1.28 3.11
C PHE A 83 14.56 -1.45 4.52
N GLY A 84 15.60 -2.27 4.68
CA GLY A 84 16.25 -2.57 5.96
C GLY A 84 15.82 -3.89 6.60
N ALA A 85 15.11 -4.76 5.87
CA ALA A 85 14.71 -6.09 6.33
C ALA A 85 14.52 -7.05 5.14
N PRO A 86 14.76 -8.38 5.31
CA PRO A 86 14.37 -9.36 4.30
C PRO A 86 12.86 -9.30 4.05
N LEU A 87 12.47 -9.19 2.78
CA LEU A 87 11.07 -9.11 2.38
C LEU A 87 10.66 -10.38 1.65
N PRO A 88 9.36 -10.74 1.64
CA PRO A 88 8.80 -11.68 0.68
C PRO A 88 9.08 -11.25 -0.77
N PHE A 89 8.82 -12.15 -1.73
CA PHE A 89 9.14 -11.89 -3.13
C PHE A 89 8.48 -10.61 -3.67
N HIS A 90 9.29 -9.77 -4.31
CA HIS A 90 8.88 -8.57 -5.04
C HIS A 90 9.69 -8.48 -6.33
N ASN A 91 9.08 -7.94 -7.38
CA ASN A 91 9.73 -7.67 -8.66
C ASN A 91 9.34 -6.27 -9.15
N TRP A 92 10.25 -5.62 -9.86
CA TRP A 92 9.91 -4.40 -10.60
C TRP A 92 9.09 -4.78 -11.83
N GLY A 93 7.87 -4.24 -11.93
CA GLY A 93 6.93 -4.55 -13.01
C GLY A 93 6.49 -3.33 -13.84
N TYR A 94 7.03 -2.14 -13.56
CA TYR A 94 6.55 -0.90 -14.15
C TYR A 94 7.40 -0.44 -15.35
N PRO A 95 6.82 0.24 -16.35
CA PRO A 95 7.58 0.80 -17.46
C PRO A 95 8.67 1.78 -16.99
N PRO A 96 9.86 1.84 -17.64
CA PRO A 96 10.98 2.69 -17.18
C PRO A 96 10.66 4.19 -17.05
N PHE A 97 9.72 4.71 -17.84
CA PHE A 97 9.35 6.13 -17.77
C PHE A 97 8.72 6.52 -16.42
N THR A 98 8.15 5.58 -15.66
CA THR A 98 7.57 5.85 -14.35
C THR A 98 8.63 6.25 -13.32
N LEU A 99 9.89 5.88 -13.53
CA LEU A 99 10.99 6.19 -12.62
C LEU A 99 11.13 7.70 -12.41
N LEU A 100 11.02 8.50 -13.48
CA LEU A 100 11.10 9.96 -13.39
C LEU A 100 9.96 10.56 -12.58
N LEU A 101 8.74 10.02 -12.74
CA LEU A 101 7.56 10.46 -12.00
C LEU A 101 7.66 10.11 -10.51
N LEU A 102 8.20 8.93 -10.21
CA LEU A 102 8.31 8.40 -8.85
C LEU A 102 9.52 8.96 -8.10
N TRP A 103 10.53 9.51 -8.79
CA TRP A 103 11.76 9.99 -8.17
C TRP A 103 11.58 11.02 -7.04
N PRO A 104 10.75 12.07 -7.18
CA PRO A 104 10.55 13.05 -6.11
C PRO A 104 9.94 12.40 -4.86
N LEU A 105 8.94 11.53 -5.05
CA LEU A 105 8.30 10.81 -3.96
C LEU A 105 9.27 9.83 -3.29
N ALA A 106 10.10 9.18 -4.10
CA ALA A 106 11.11 8.26 -3.64
C ALA A 106 12.17 8.95 -2.78
N GLN A 107 12.36 10.28 -2.80
CA GLN A 107 13.34 10.96 -1.93
C GLN A 107 12.93 10.97 -0.45
N LEU A 108 11.64 10.87 -0.17
CA LEU A 108 11.11 10.98 1.18
C LEU A 108 11.37 9.71 2.00
N PRO A 109 11.39 9.80 3.34
CA PRO A 109 11.31 8.62 4.21
C PRO A 109 10.11 7.76 3.83
N TYR A 110 10.26 6.44 3.88
CA TYR A 110 9.28 5.48 3.34
C TYR A 110 7.83 5.77 3.77
N PHE A 111 7.59 5.97 5.06
CA PHE A 111 6.22 6.21 5.58
C PHE A 111 5.66 7.58 5.20
N ALA A 112 6.50 8.60 5.05
CA ALA A 112 6.06 9.89 4.54
C ALA A 112 5.66 9.78 3.06
N ALA A 113 6.47 9.06 2.26
CA ALA A 113 6.17 8.77 0.87
C ALA A 113 4.87 7.95 0.73
N LEU A 114 4.69 6.93 1.57
CA LEU A 114 3.49 6.09 1.59
C LEU A 114 2.24 6.88 1.99
N ALA A 115 2.33 7.75 2.99
CA ALA A 115 1.22 8.60 3.41
C ALA A 115 0.80 9.55 2.29
N LEU A 116 1.75 10.15 1.57
CA LEU A 116 1.46 10.99 0.41
C LEU A 116 0.89 10.20 -0.77
N TRP A 117 1.43 9.01 -1.07
CA TRP A 117 0.89 8.12 -2.10
C TRP A 117 -0.56 7.73 -1.81
N THR A 118 -0.84 7.36 -0.56
CA THR A 118 -2.15 6.87 -0.15
C THR A 118 -3.14 8.02 -0.03
N GLY A 119 -2.81 9.09 0.70
CA GLY A 119 -3.74 10.18 0.97
C GLY A 119 -3.80 11.25 -0.13
N GLY A 120 -2.68 11.52 -0.80
CA GLY A 120 -2.58 12.60 -1.79
C GLY A 120 -3.37 12.34 -3.08
N LEU A 121 -3.63 11.07 -3.42
CA LEU A 121 -4.44 10.69 -4.58
C LEU A 121 -5.96 10.70 -4.33
N PHE A 122 -6.40 10.60 -3.07
CA PHE A 122 -7.83 10.74 -2.71
C PHE A 122 -8.25 12.21 -2.48
N ALA A 123 -7.30 13.14 -2.44
CA ALA A 123 -7.55 14.56 -2.21
C ALA A 123 -7.80 15.37 -3.51
N ALA A 124 -7.94 14.69 -4.66
CA ALA A 124 -8.23 15.27 -5.97
C ALA A 124 -9.69 14.99 -6.39
#